data_AF-A0A7Y4SDB1-F1
#
_entry.id   AF-A0A7Y4SDB1-F1
#
_cell.length_a   1.000
_cell.length_b   1.000
_cell.length_c   1.000
_cell.angle_alpha   90.00
_cell.angle_beta   90.00
_cell.angle_gamma   90.00
#
_symmetry.space_group_name_H-M   'P 1'
#
loop_
_entity.id
_entity.type
_entity.pdbx_description
1 polymer ?
#
loop_
_entity_poly.entity_id
_entity_poly.type
_entity_poly.pdbx_seq_one_letter_code
_entity_poly.pdbx_strand_id
1 'polypeptide(L)'
;MRTKALINDFAIRSFRDTADGDYIAARMAFRVALLQQFFWSSQQAVEKYIKCILLLNRIPAQKMRHNLRYGLDKINHEGKFKLRLSPDSHEFIEHLNMYGSHRYFETSYYSLGREILSLDRTVWELRRYCTILDYCLEKSSGERKEMLEIELRRIEQSENDSPQRFVLTGGFLEKVIKDRENQARGALLFKNLFFGTRRRKSVRMGRRFYAANAPLFLHSEILDEVRKYVLIPENIVKGYKDQS
;
A
#
# COMPACT_ATOMS: atom_id res chain seq x y z
N MET A 1 13.12 1.05 27.96
CA MET A 1 11.68 1.18 27.60
C MET A 1 11.37 2.38 26.69
N ARG A 2 11.85 3.60 26.99
CA ARG A 2 11.56 4.82 26.21
C ARG A 2 11.90 4.73 24.71
N THR A 3 13.08 4.23 24.33
CA THR A 3 13.51 4.14 22.92
C THR A 3 12.61 3.21 22.09
N LYS A 4 12.17 2.07 22.65
CA LYS A 4 11.28 1.15 21.94
C LYS A 4 9.94 1.81 21.61
N ALA A 5 9.37 2.55 22.58
CA ALA A 5 8.13 3.30 22.38
C ALA A 5 8.30 4.41 21.31
N LEU A 6 9.41 5.16 21.36
CA LEU A 6 9.70 6.20 20.36
C LEU A 6 9.88 5.64 18.94
N ILE A 7 10.50 4.46 18.79
CA ILE A 7 10.61 3.80 17.48
C ILE A 7 9.25 3.34 16.97
N ASN A 8 8.38 2.82 17.84
CA ASN A 8 7.02 2.42 17.45
C ASN A 8 6.19 3.64 17.02
N ASP A 9 6.30 4.73 17.77
CA ASP A 9 5.66 5.99 17.44
C ASP A 9 6.17 6.58 16.11
N PHE A 10 7.48 6.50 15.84
CA PHE A 10 8.04 6.85 14.53
C PHE A 10 7.44 5.97 13.42
N ALA A 11 7.38 4.65 13.60
CA ALA A 11 6.81 3.74 12.61
C ALA A 11 5.34 4.08 12.31
N ILE A 12 4.57 4.40 13.34
CA ILE A 12 3.16 4.79 13.21
C ILE A 12 3.03 6.12 12.46
N ARG A 13 3.66 7.20 12.94
CA ARG A 13 3.45 8.54 12.39
C ARG A 13 4.11 8.72 11.03
N SER A 14 5.36 8.28 10.88
CA SER A 14 6.13 8.48 9.66
C SER A 14 5.80 7.49 8.54
N PHE A 15 5.29 6.30 8.88
CA PHE A 15 4.92 5.31 7.87
C PHE A 15 3.43 5.04 7.81
N ARG A 16 2.79 4.50 8.86
CA ARG A 16 1.37 4.12 8.78
C ARG A 16 0.47 5.30 8.44
N ASP A 17 0.55 6.38 9.22
CA ASP A 17 -0.38 7.50 9.07
C ASP A 17 -0.09 8.28 7.77
N THR A 18 1.17 8.31 7.34
CA THR A 18 1.55 8.87 6.03
C THR A 18 1.04 8.00 4.87
N ALA A 19 1.13 6.67 5.00
CA ALA A 19 0.58 5.70 4.04
C ALA A 19 -0.95 5.81 3.93
N ASP A 20 -1.63 6.04 5.06
CA ASP A 20 -3.07 6.30 5.08
C ASP A 20 -3.42 7.54 4.24
N GLY A 21 -2.57 8.59 4.30
CA GLY A 21 -2.68 9.78 3.46
C GLY A 21 -2.46 9.50 1.97
N ASP A 22 -1.39 8.78 1.62
CA ASP A 22 -1.10 8.38 0.24
C ASP A 22 -2.22 7.52 -0.36
N TYR A 23 -2.81 6.62 0.45
CA TYR A 23 -3.95 5.81 0.05
C TYR A 23 -5.16 6.68 -0.30
N ILE A 24 -5.49 7.66 0.54
CA ILE A 24 -6.58 8.61 0.25
C ILE A 24 -6.27 9.40 -1.02
N ALA A 25 -5.04 9.88 -1.19
CA ALA A 25 -4.61 10.61 -2.39
C ALA A 25 -4.76 9.75 -3.67
N ALA A 26 -4.36 8.48 -3.61
CA ALA A 26 -4.57 7.53 -4.70
C ALA A 26 -6.05 7.43 -5.06
N ARG A 27 -6.93 7.26 -4.06
CA ARG A 27 -8.38 7.19 -4.28
C ARG A 27 -8.96 8.48 -4.89
N MET A 28 -8.44 9.64 -4.48
CA MET A 28 -8.81 10.93 -5.10
C MET A 28 -8.42 10.96 -6.57
N ALA A 29 -7.17 10.63 -6.89
CA ALA A 29 -6.66 10.59 -8.26
C ALA A 29 -7.48 9.62 -9.15
N PHE A 30 -7.79 8.43 -8.65
CA PHE A 30 -8.61 7.44 -9.35
C PHE A 30 -10.02 7.97 -9.65
N ARG A 31 -10.62 8.68 -8.70
CA ARG A 31 -11.99 9.21 -8.85
C ARG A 31 -12.09 10.16 -10.04
N VAL A 32 -11.05 10.97 -10.26
CA VAL A 32 -10.94 11.96 -11.36
C VAL A 32 -10.12 11.46 -12.57
N ALA A 33 -9.86 10.15 -12.65
CA ALA A 33 -9.17 9.50 -13.78
C ALA A 33 -7.69 9.91 -14.01
N LEU A 34 -7.02 10.41 -12.97
CA LEU A 34 -5.58 10.69 -12.99
C LEU A 34 -4.78 9.42 -12.65
N LEU A 35 -4.69 8.51 -13.61
CA LEU A 35 -4.19 7.15 -13.35
C LEU A 35 -2.71 7.07 -12.99
N GLN A 36 -1.85 7.88 -13.61
CA GLN A 36 -0.44 7.90 -13.23
C GLN A 36 -0.28 8.32 -11.75
N GLN A 37 -1.01 9.35 -11.34
CA GLN A 37 -1.02 9.83 -9.95
C GLN A 37 -1.65 8.80 -9.02
N PHE A 38 -2.65 8.05 -9.47
CA PHE A 38 -3.22 6.92 -8.74
C PHE A 38 -2.18 5.82 -8.50
N PHE A 39 -1.48 5.35 -9.54
CA PHE A 39 -0.49 4.29 -9.41
C PHE A 39 0.71 4.73 -8.56
N TRP A 40 1.20 5.95 -8.76
CA TRP A 40 2.25 6.53 -7.94
C TRP A 40 1.87 6.57 -6.46
N SER A 41 0.72 7.16 -6.14
CA SER A 41 0.25 7.27 -4.74
C SER A 41 -0.05 5.89 -4.14
N SER A 42 -0.51 4.94 -4.97
CA SER A 42 -0.71 3.53 -4.56
C SER A 42 0.61 2.85 -4.18
N GLN A 43 1.64 2.99 -5.01
CA GLN A 43 2.98 2.46 -4.70
C GLN A 43 3.52 3.06 -3.40
N GLN A 44 3.40 4.38 -3.24
CA GLN A 44 3.84 5.09 -2.04
C GLN A 44 3.12 4.63 -0.78
N ALA A 45 1.80 4.41 -0.84
CA ALA A 45 1.03 3.88 0.27
C ALA A 45 1.50 2.47 0.66
N VAL A 46 1.58 1.56 -0.31
CA VAL A 46 2.00 0.16 -0.09
C VAL A 46 3.44 0.10 0.45
N GLU A 47 4.37 0.87 -0.11
CA GLU A 47 5.76 0.95 0.36
C GLU A 47 5.83 1.33 1.83
N LYS A 48 5.08 2.35 2.23
CA LYS A 48 5.08 2.85 3.61
C LYS A 48 4.41 1.86 4.56
N TYR A 49 3.33 1.17 4.19
CA TYR A 49 2.78 0.10 5.02
C TYR A 49 3.80 -1.03 5.24
N ILE A 50 4.50 -1.48 4.19
CA ILE A 50 5.53 -2.51 4.32
C ILE A 50 6.67 -2.04 5.24
N LYS A 51 7.14 -0.79 5.09
CA LYS A 51 8.15 -0.20 5.98
C LYS A 51 7.67 -0.10 7.43
N CYS A 52 6.39 0.22 7.65
CA CYS A 52 5.78 0.23 8.97
C CYS A 52 5.86 -1.16 9.62
N ILE A 53 5.42 -2.21 8.90
CA ILE A 53 5.45 -3.59 9.38
C ILE A 53 6.87 -4.03 9.72
N LEU A 54 7.84 -3.76 8.82
CA LEU A 54 9.25 -4.07 9.05
C LEU A 54 9.78 -3.40 10.32
N LEU A 55 9.54 -2.09 10.49
CA LEU A 55 10.08 -1.35 11.62
C LEU A 55 9.41 -1.74 12.94
N LEU A 56 8.09 -1.93 12.97
CA LEU A 56 7.36 -2.39 14.16
C LEU A 56 7.88 -3.74 14.65
N ASN A 57 8.31 -4.60 13.73
CA ASN A 57 8.87 -5.92 14.03
C ASN A 57 10.41 -5.95 14.10
N ARG A 58 11.06 -4.78 14.03
CA ARG A 58 12.51 -4.61 14.13
C ARG A 58 13.30 -5.42 13.08
N ILE A 59 12.73 -5.59 11.89
CA ILE A 59 13.37 -6.26 10.76
C ILE A 59 14.18 -5.23 9.96
N PRO A 60 15.52 -5.36 9.87
CA PRO A 60 16.35 -4.43 9.10
C PRO A 60 16.08 -4.53 7.59
N ALA A 61 15.75 -3.40 6.96
CA ALA A 61 15.39 -3.35 5.54
C ALA A 61 15.89 -2.09 4.83
N GLN A 62 17.07 -1.59 5.19
CA GLN A 62 17.66 -0.36 4.61
C GLN A 62 17.80 -0.44 3.07
N LYS A 63 17.98 -1.64 2.53
CA LYS A 63 18.13 -1.90 1.08
C LYS A 63 16.79 -1.92 0.32
N MET A 64 15.65 -1.89 1.01
CA MET A 64 14.33 -1.96 0.38
C MET A 64 14.14 -0.83 -0.64
N ARG A 65 14.56 0.41 -0.32
CA ARG A 65 14.30 1.60 -1.14
C ARG A 65 12.82 1.65 -1.59
N HIS A 66 12.55 1.35 -2.86
CA HIS A 66 11.21 1.29 -3.49
C HIS A 66 10.80 -0.13 -3.94
N ASN A 67 11.61 -1.14 -3.63
CA ASN A 67 11.35 -2.53 -3.99
C ASN A 67 10.39 -3.16 -2.97
N LEU A 68 9.11 -3.22 -3.35
CA LEU A 68 8.03 -3.73 -2.51
C LEU A 68 8.21 -5.24 -2.23
N ARG A 69 8.61 -5.99 -3.27
CA ARG A 69 8.83 -7.44 -3.19
C ARG A 69 9.91 -7.80 -2.16
N TYR A 70 11.03 -7.09 -2.20
CA TYR A 70 12.10 -7.26 -1.21
C TYR A 70 11.58 -7.07 0.23
N GLY A 71 10.72 -6.06 0.44
CA GLY A 71 10.13 -5.82 1.75
C GLY A 71 9.19 -6.94 2.21
N LEU A 72 8.36 -7.47 1.30
CA LEU A 72 7.49 -8.63 1.59
C LEU A 72 8.29 -9.89 1.90
N ASP A 73 9.31 -10.19 1.08
CA ASP A 73 10.18 -11.36 1.27
C ASP A 73 10.90 -11.29 2.61
N LYS A 74 11.38 -10.10 3.01
CA LYS A 74 11.96 -9.85 4.33
C LYS A 74 10.99 -10.15 5.46
N ILE A 75 9.75 -9.66 5.39
CA ILE A 75 8.74 -9.92 6.43
C ILE A 75 8.47 -11.43 6.53
N ASN A 76 8.28 -12.09 5.39
CA ASN A 76 7.86 -13.49 5.35
C ASN A 76 8.97 -14.50 5.72
N HIS A 77 10.25 -14.13 5.54
CA HIS A 77 11.39 -15.01 5.83
C HIS A 77 12.11 -14.68 7.13
N GLU A 78 12.19 -13.40 7.53
CA GLU A 78 12.94 -12.96 8.71
C GLU A 78 12.03 -12.50 9.85
N GLY A 79 10.74 -12.29 9.58
CA GLY A 79 9.76 -11.95 10.60
C GLY A 79 9.32 -13.15 11.44
N LYS A 80 8.66 -12.85 12.56
CA LYS A 80 8.05 -13.87 13.44
C LYS A 80 6.73 -14.44 12.88
N PHE A 81 6.26 -13.94 11.75
CA PHE A 81 5.02 -14.33 11.11
C PHE A 81 5.12 -14.11 9.59
N LYS A 82 4.14 -14.66 8.86
CA LYS A 82 3.98 -14.41 7.43
C LYS A 82 2.73 -13.55 7.20
N LEU A 83 2.81 -12.68 6.20
CA LEU A 83 1.66 -11.91 5.76
C LEU A 83 0.67 -12.82 5.04
N ARG A 84 -0.62 -12.69 5.38
CA ARG A 84 -1.72 -13.33 4.67
C ARG A 84 -2.31 -12.34 3.68
N LEU A 85 -1.76 -12.33 2.46
CA LEU A 85 -2.23 -11.51 1.33
C LEU A 85 -2.94 -12.40 0.32
N SER A 86 -3.98 -11.90 -0.34
CA SER A 86 -4.65 -12.63 -1.41
C SER A 86 -3.79 -12.68 -2.67
N PRO A 87 -4.06 -13.62 -3.61
CA PRO A 87 -3.43 -13.63 -4.93
C PRO A 87 -3.56 -12.27 -5.64
N ASP A 88 -4.76 -11.68 -5.65
CA ASP A 88 -5.00 -10.35 -6.23
C ASP A 88 -4.11 -9.25 -5.62
N SER A 89 -3.88 -9.28 -4.30
CA SER A 89 -3.00 -8.32 -3.65
C SER A 89 -1.54 -8.55 -4.02
N HIS A 90 -1.09 -9.79 -4.12
CA HIS A 90 0.25 -10.10 -4.61
C HIS A 90 0.46 -9.61 -6.04
N GLU A 91 -0.47 -9.91 -6.95
CA GLU A 91 -0.43 -9.45 -8.34
C GLU A 91 -0.41 -7.92 -8.41
N PHE A 92 -1.26 -7.24 -7.63
CA PHE A 92 -1.31 -5.79 -7.59
C PHE A 92 -0.01 -5.17 -7.04
N ILE A 93 0.60 -5.77 -6.01
CA ILE A 93 1.89 -5.30 -5.50
C ILE A 93 3.00 -5.50 -6.53
N GLU A 94 3.05 -6.64 -7.22
CA GLU A 94 4.04 -6.84 -8.29
C GLU A 94 3.83 -5.84 -9.44
N HIS A 95 2.58 -5.55 -9.79
CA HIS A 95 2.24 -4.51 -10.76
C HIS A 95 2.75 -3.13 -10.31
N LEU A 96 2.50 -2.73 -9.06
CA LEU A 96 3.03 -1.47 -8.51
C LEU A 96 4.56 -1.44 -8.43
N ASN A 97 5.19 -2.58 -8.13
CA ASN A 97 6.64 -2.69 -8.05
C ASN A 97 7.30 -2.49 -9.42
N MET A 98 6.65 -2.97 -10.49
CA MET A 98 7.09 -2.80 -11.87
C MET A 98 6.78 -1.39 -12.38
N TYR A 99 5.51 -0.99 -12.37
CA TYR A 99 5.04 0.23 -13.07
C TYR A 99 4.97 1.47 -12.18
N GLY A 100 4.80 1.33 -10.87
CA GLY A 100 4.76 2.48 -9.95
C GLY A 100 6.07 3.27 -9.97
N SER A 101 7.18 2.63 -10.33
CA SER A 101 8.49 3.26 -10.45
C SER A 101 8.65 4.16 -11.69
N HIS A 102 7.79 4.01 -12.71
CA HIS A 102 7.83 4.75 -13.97
C HIS A 102 7.02 6.05 -13.81
N ARG A 103 7.71 7.09 -13.33
CA ARG A 103 7.11 8.34 -12.85
C ARG A 103 6.80 9.34 -13.96
N TYR A 104 7.43 9.19 -15.12
CA TYR A 104 7.45 10.20 -16.18
C TYR A 104 6.81 9.69 -17.47
N PHE A 105 5.90 8.72 -17.36
CA PHE A 105 5.20 8.14 -18.51
C PHE A 105 6.17 7.52 -19.52
N GLU A 106 7.23 6.90 -19.01
CA GLU A 106 8.28 6.25 -19.78
C GLU A 106 7.81 4.91 -20.38
N THR A 107 6.63 4.43 -20.01
CA THR A 107 6.00 3.24 -20.58
C THR A 107 4.51 3.46 -20.78
N SER A 108 3.98 2.95 -21.88
CA SER A 108 2.54 2.91 -22.15
C SER A 108 1.82 2.14 -21.04
N TYR A 109 0.59 2.54 -20.71
CA TYR A 109 -0.23 1.84 -19.73
C TYR A 109 -1.67 1.71 -20.21
N TYR A 110 -2.36 0.70 -19.71
CA TYR A 110 -3.81 0.61 -19.79
C TYR A 110 -4.39 0.24 -18.42
N SER A 111 -5.65 0.61 -18.20
CA SER A 111 -6.41 0.32 -16.99
C SER A 111 -7.84 -0.05 -17.34
N LEU A 112 -8.36 -1.08 -16.68
CA LEU A 112 -9.73 -1.58 -16.84
C LEU A 112 -10.68 -1.07 -15.74
N GLY A 113 -10.21 -0.13 -14.90
CA GLY A 113 -11.00 0.54 -13.88
C GLY A 113 -11.33 -0.30 -12.65
N ARG A 114 -10.61 -1.40 -12.44
CA ARG A 114 -10.79 -2.33 -11.29
C ARG A 114 -9.67 -2.23 -10.27
N GLU A 115 -8.59 -1.53 -10.59
CA GLU A 115 -7.36 -1.40 -9.81
C GLU A 115 -7.60 -0.75 -8.45
N ILE A 116 -8.63 0.10 -8.35
CA ILE A 116 -9.07 0.68 -7.07
C ILE A 116 -9.54 -0.39 -6.07
N LEU A 117 -10.13 -1.48 -6.56
CA LEU A 117 -10.56 -2.59 -5.70
C LEU A 117 -9.37 -3.39 -5.21
N SER A 118 -8.38 -3.60 -6.08
CA SER A 118 -7.10 -4.23 -5.73
C SER A 118 -6.37 -3.39 -4.68
N LEU A 119 -6.28 -2.07 -4.88
CA LEU A 119 -5.71 -1.17 -3.88
C LEU A 119 -6.44 -1.25 -2.54
N ASP A 120 -7.77 -1.17 -2.53
CA ASP A 120 -8.55 -1.21 -1.28
C ASP A 120 -8.32 -2.50 -0.51
N ARG A 121 -8.27 -3.64 -1.22
CA ARG A 121 -7.97 -4.95 -0.63
C ARG A 121 -6.56 -4.99 -0.09
N THR A 122 -5.56 -4.64 -0.90
CA THR A 122 -4.14 -4.69 -0.53
C THR A 122 -3.85 -3.81 0.68
N VAL A 123 -4.41 -2.60 0.72
CA VAL A 123 -4.26 -1.70 1.86
C VAL A 123 -4.91 -2.29 3.10
N TRP A 124 -6.12 -2.85 2.99
CA TRP A 124 -6.77 -3.51 4.13
C TRP A 124 -5.93 -4.69 4.65
N GLU A 125 -5.45 -5.57 3.76
CA GLU A 125 -4.67 -6.74 4.14
C GLU A 125 -3.33 -6.37 4.82
N LEU A 126 -2.60 -5.38 4.31
CA LEU A 126 -1.36 -4.88 4.91
C LEU A 126 -1.60 -4.11 6.22
N ARG A 127 -2.63 -3.25 6.28
CA ARG A 127 -2.91 -2.43 7.46
C ARG A 127 -3.17 -3.27 8.71
N ARG A 128 -3.72 -4.47 8.58
CA ARG A 128 -3.93 -5.38 9.72
C ARG A 128 -2.64 -5.67 10.51
N TYR A 129 -1.49 -5.64 9.84
CA TYR A 129 -0.17 -5.86 10.43
C TYR A 129 0.55 -4.57 10.85
N CYS A 130 -0.02 -3.38 10.59
CA CYS A 130 0.55 -2.07 10.93
C CYS A 130 0.26 -1.66 12.39
N THR A 131 0.46 -2.61 13.31
CA THR A 131 0.30 -2.44 14.76
C THR A 131 1.39 -3.23 15.51
N ILE A 132 1.60 -2.93 16.78
CA ILE A 132 2.54 -3.66 17.61
C ILE A 132 1.93 -5.05 17.91
N LEU A 133 2.56 -6.11 17.43
CA LEU A 133 2.10 -7.49 17.63
C LEU A 133 2.86 -8.19 18.76
N ASP A 134 4.17 -7.96 18.83
CA ASP A 134 5.08 -8.63 19.74
C ASP A 134 5.34 -7.79 21.00
N TYR A 135 4.57 -8.06 22.05
CA TYR A 135 4.71 -7.43 23.36
C TYR A 135 4.21 -8.36 24.48
N CYS A 136 4.62 -8.08 25.72
CA CYS A 136 4.18 -8.81 26.90
C CYS A 136 3.24 -7.94 27.73
N LEU A 137 2.13 -8.50 28.22
CA LEU A 137 1.29 -7.87 29.24
C LEU A 137 1.58 -8.50 30.60
N GLU A 138 1.80 -7.66 31.61
CA GLU A 138 1.87 -8.08 33.01
C GLU A 138 0.48 -7.94 33.63
N LYS A 139 -0.09 -9.04 34.12
CA LYS A 139 -1.34 -9.00 34.88
C LYS A 139 -1.07 -8.53 36.31
N SER A 140 -2.12 -8.07 36.99
CA SER A 140 -2.08 -7.72 38.42
C SER A 140 -1.62 -8.88 39.32
N SER A 141 -1.76 -10.13 38.86
CA SER A 141 -1.26 -11.34 39.52
C SER A 141 0.25 -11.60 39.33
N GLY A 142 0.97 -10.76 38.58
CA GLY A 142 2.39 -10.96 38.24
C GLY A 142 2.63 -11.92 37.06
N GLU A 143 1.58 -12.55 36.52
CA GLU A 143 1.67 -13.42 35.34
C GLU A 143 1.97 -12.58 34.08
N ARG A 144 2.97 -13.01 33.31
CA ARG A 144 3.32 -12.44 32.00
C ARG A 144 2.61 -13.19 30.88
N LYS A 145 1.97 -12.43 29.99
CA LYS A 145 1.28 -12.96 28.81
C LYS A 145 1.91 -12.43 27.54
N GLU A 146 2.51 -13.31 26.75
CA GLU A 146 2.99 -13.01 25.40
C GLU A 146 1.79 -12.78 24.45
N MET A 147 1.83 -11.68 23.69
CA MET A 147 0.68 -11.24 22.89
C MET A 147 0.77 -11.60 21.41
N LEU A 148 1.93 -11.95 20.88
CA LEU A 148 2.15 -12.17 19.44
C LEU A 148 1.11 -13.13 18.82
N GLU A 149 1.00 -14.36 19.34
CA GLU A 149 0.06 -15.37 18.86
C GLU A 149 -1.42 -14.99 19.05
N ILE A 150 -1.70 -14.06 19.97
CA ILE A 150 -3.06 -13.59 20.24
C ILE A 150 -3.43 -12.52 19.22
N GLU A 151 -2.52 -11.58 18.95
CA GLU A 151 -2.74 -10.55 17.94
C GLU A 151 -2.77 -11.15 16.52
N LEU A 152 -1.92 -12.14 16.22
CA LEU A 152 -1.98 -12.87 14.95
C LEU A 152 -3.33 -13.57 14.76
N ARG A 153 -3.82 -14.29 15.77
CA ARG A 153 -5.16 -14.91 15.71
C ARG A 153 -6.28 -13.89 15.50
N ARG A 154 -6.19 -12.70 16.10
CA ARG A 154 -7.17 -11.62 15.85
C ARG A 154 -7.12 -11.12 14.41
N ILE A 155 -5.92 -10.98 13.83
CA ILE A 155 -5.74 -10.63 12.43
C ILE A 155 -6.38 -11.69 11.54
N GLU A 156 -6.13 -12.97 11.79
CA GLU A 156 -6.72 -14.07 11.01
C GLU A 156 -8.24 -14.11 11.13
N GLN A 157 -8.79 -13.94 12.33
CA GLN A 157 -10.23 -13.91 12.57
C GLN A 157 -10.92 -12.78 11.80
N SER A 158 -10.25 -11.64 11.62
CA SER A 158 -10.81 -10.52 10.87
C SER A 158 -11.11 -10.82 9.39
N GLU A 159 -10.55 -11.90 8.83
CA GLU A 159 -10.84 -12.38 7.45
C GLU A 159 -12.26 -12.93 7.34
N ASN A 160 -12.80 -13.46 8.43
CA ASN A 160 -14.14 -14.04 8.49
C ASN A 160 -15.22 -12.98 8.74
N ASP A 161 -14.81 -11.79 9.16
CA ASP A 161 -15.67 -10.66 9.43
C ASP A 161 -15.81 -9.73 8.22
N SER A 162 -16.77 -8.81 8.30
CA SER A 162 -16.85 -7.72 7.33
C SER A 162 -15.59 -6.85 7.43
N PRO A 163 -14.86 -6.56 6.34
CA PRO A 163 -13.65 -5.74 6.37
C PRO A 163 -13.81 -4.40 7.09
N GLN A 164 -14.99 -3.77 6.96
CA GLN A 164 -15.32 -2.48 7.58
C GLN A 164 -15.44 -2.53 9.11
N ARG A 165 -15.47 -3.73 9.72
CA ARG A 165 -15.43 -3.90 11.17
C ARG A 165 -14.01 -3.83 11.72
N PHE A 166 -13.00 -4.10 10.89
CA PHE A 166 -11.61 -4.01 11.32
C PHE A 166 -11.26 -2.55 11.59
N VAL A 167 -10.69 -2.28 12.77
CA VAL A 167 -10.37 -0.94 13.25
C VAL A 167 -9.00 -1.01 13.91
N LEU A 168 -8.07 -0.16 13.46
CA LEU A 168 -6.82 0.08 14.17
C LEU A 168 -7.01 1.14 15.25
N THR A 169 -6.55 0.83 16.47
CA THR A 169 -6.55 1.81 17.57
C THR A 169 -5.65 3.00 17.20
N GLY A 170 -6.23 4.20 17.25
CA GLY A 170 -5.53 5.44 16.91
C GLY A 170 -5.12 5.57 15.44
N GLY A 171 -5.72 4.80 14.52
CA GLY A 171 -5.41 4.90 13.10
C GLY A 171 -6.00 6.14 12.42
N PHE A 172 -5.29 6.68 11.42
CA PHE A 172 -5.70 7.90 10.74
C PHE A 172 -6.94 7.68 9.86
N LEU A 173 -7.04 6.56 9.12
CA LEU A 173 -8.25 6.23 8.36
C LEU A 173 -9.48 6.16 9.27
N GLU A 174 -9.36 5.56 10.45
CA GLU A 174 -10.45 5.42 11.42
C GLU A 174 -10.95 6.81 11.88
N LYS A 175 -10.02 7.75 12.11
CA LYS A 175 -10.35 9.16 12.40
C LYS A 175 -11.11 9.80 11.23
N VAL A 176 -10.63 9.66 10.00
CA VAL A 176 -11.27 10.20 8.79
C VAL A 176 -12.66 9.60 8.56
N ILE A 177 -12.87 8.31 8.84
CA ILE A 177 -14.17 7.64 8.69
C ILE A 177 -15.19 8.18 9.69
N LYS A 178 -14.75 8.42 10.95
CA LYS A 178 -15.60 8.88 12.06
C LYS A 178 -16.00 10.35 11.91
N ASP A 179 -15.09 11.20 11.47
CA ASP A 179 -15.29 12.64 11.32
C ASP A 179 -16.03 12.97 10.01
N ARG A 180 -17.32 13.33 10.11
CA ARG A 180 -18.18 13.58 8.94
C ARG A 180 -17.78 14.83 8.15
N GLU A 181 -17.15 15.80 8.80
CA GLU A 181 -16.72 17.06 8.19
C GLU A 181 -15.33 16.96 7.55
N ASN A 182 -14.65 15.82 7.72
CA ASN A 182 -13.34 15.61 7.15
C ASN A 182 -13.39 15.57 5.62
N GLN A 183 -12.67 16.49 4.97
CA GLN A 183 -12.65 16.62 3.51
C GLN A 183 -12.16 15.35 2.78
N ALA A 184 -11.27 14.58 3.40
CA ALA A 184 -10.74 13.34 2.83
C ALA A 184 -11.76 12.18 2.86
N ARG A 185 -12.77 12.27 3.73
CA ARG A 185 -13.75 11.19 3.96
C ARG A 185 -14.51 10.82 2.71
N GLY A 186 -14.88 11.81 1.89
CA GLY A 186 -15.61 11.58 0.65
C GLY A 186 -14.84 10.67 -0.32
N ALA A 187 -13.54 10.91 -0.46
CA ALA A 187 -12.67 10.08 -1.31
C ALA A 187 -12.44 8.69 -0.70
N LEU A 188 -12.19 8.62 0.61
CA LEU A 188 -12.00 7.35 1.31
C LEU A 188 -13.20 6.41 1.14
N LEU A 189 -14.43 6.90 1.28
CA LEU A 189 -15.64 6.07 1.29
C LEU A 189 -16.25 5.79 -0.09
N PHE A 190 -15.86 6.57 -1.11
CA PHE A 190 -16.44 6.47 -2.46
C PHE A 190 -16.25 5.08 -3.07
N LYS A 191 -17.31 4.26 -3.12
CA LYS A 191 -17.27 2.87 -3.63
C LYS A 191 -16.22 1.97 -2.94
N ASN A 192 -15.89 2.26 -1.68
CA ASN A 192 -15.02 1.42 -0.88
C ASN A 192 -15.79 0.22 -0.31
N LEU A 193 -15.22 -0.98 -0.43
CA LEU A 193 -15.72 -2.22 0.17
C LEU A 193 -14.97 -2.63 1.43
N PHE A 194 -13.83 -2.02 1.72
CA PHE A 194 -12.96 -2.40 2.83
C PHE A 194 -13.03 -1.42 4.00
N PHE A 195 -13.22 -0.13 3.70
CA PHE A 195 -13.28 0.94 4.69
C PHE A 195 -14.63 1.65 4.67
N GLY A 196 -15.24 1.79 5.84
CA GLY A 196 -16.45 2.60 6.01
C GLY A 196 -17.24 2.30 7.28
N THR A 197 -18.34 3.01 7.47
CA THR A 197 -19.19 2.86 8.68
C THR A 197 -20.28 1.81 8.52
N ARG A 198 -20.57 1.37 7.28
CA ARG A 198 -21.64 0.41 6.97
C ARG A 198 -21.05 -0.83 6.34
N ARG A 199 -21.59 -1.99 6.71
CA ARG A 199 -21.32 -3.26 6.04
C ARG A 199 -21.81 -3.16 4.59
N ARG A 200 -20.89 -3.19 3.65
CA ARG A 200 -21.18 -3.18 2.21
C ARG A 200 -20.62 -4.46 1.59
N LYS A 201 -21.47 -5.20 0.87
CA LYS A 201 -21.10 -6.46 0.21
C LYS A 201 -20.77 -6.29 -1.28
N SER A 202 -21.24 -5.22 -1.91
CA SER A 202 -21.03 -4.95 -3.33
C SER A 202 -20.99 -3.44 -3.63
N VAL A 203 -20.31 -3.07 -4.70
CA VAL A 203 -20.28 -1.72 -5.27
C VAL A 203 -20.48 -1.79 -6.77
N ARG A 204 -21.24 -0.85 -7.33
CA ARG A 204 -21.39 -0.73 -8.78
C ARG A 204 -20.23 0.09 -9.35
N MET A 205 -19.33 -0.57 -10.07
CA MET A 205 -18.28 0.09 -10.85
C MET A 205 -18.78 0.29 -12.29
N GLY A 206 -18.59 1.51 -12.81
CA GLY A 206 -18.81 1.74 -14.24
C GLY A 206 -17.64 1.14 -15.02
N ARG A 207 -17.87 0.69 -16.25
CA ARG A 207 -16.76 0.36 -17.15
C ARG A 207 -15.94 1.62 -17.39
N ARG A 208 -14.66 1.55 -17.06
CA ARG A 208 -13.68 2.60 -17.33
C ARG A 208 -12.53 1.93 -18.08
N PHE A 209 -12.19 2.47 -19.23
CA PHE A 209 -11.03 2.05 -19.99
C PHE A 209 -10.19 3.29 -20.20
N TYR A 210 -8.94 3.22 -19.81
CA TYR A 210 -7.97 4.27 -20.07
C TYR A 210 -6.73 3.60 -20.62
N ALA A 211 -6.19 4.15 -21.69
CA ALA A 211 -4.90 3.77 -22.21
C ALA A 211 -4.17 5.03 -22.68
N ALA A 212 -2.86 5.04 -22.51
CA ALA A 212 -2.02 6.09 -23.04
C ALA A 212 -0.69 5.49 -23.48
N ASN A 213 -0.22 5.91 -24.66
CA ASN A 213 1.07 5.47 -25.19
C ASN A 213 2.17 6.44 -24.80
N ALA A 214 3.27 5.92 -24.24
CA ALA A 214 4.44 6.73 -23.92
C ALA A 214 5.01 7.38 -25.19
N PRO A 215 5.54 8.62 -25.13
CA PRO A 215 6.17 9.25 -26.28
C PRO A 215 7.30 8.40 -26.89
N LEU A 216 8.13 7.78 -26.04
CA LEU A 216 9.21 6.89 -26.48
C LEU A 216 8.72 5.56 -27.06
N PHE A 217 7.48 5.17 -26.78
CA PHE A 217 6.85 4.03 -27.44
C PHE A 217 6.37 4.37 -28.85
N LEU A 218 5.93 5.60 -29.08
CA LEU A 218 5.52 6.06 -30.41
C LEU A 218 6.71 6.49 -31.28
N HIS A 219 7.75 7.02 -30.63
CA HIS A 219 8.95 7.58 -31.25
C HIS A 219 10.19 7.03 -30.54
N SER A 220 10.57 5.77 -30.82
CA SER A 220 11.77 5.18 -30.21
C SER A 220 13.05 5.81 -30.78
N GLU A 221 13.00 6.41 -31.97
CA GLU A 221 14.11 7.05 -32.67
C GLU A 221 14.68 8.28 -31.92
N ILE A 222 13.87 8.95 -31.08
CA ILE A 222 14.33 10.10 -30.31
C ILE A 222 15.02 9.71 -28.99
N LEU A 223 15.08 8.42 -28.65
CA LEU A 223 15.58 7.94 -27.35
C LEU A 223 16.97 8.48 -26.99
N ASP A 224 17.94 8.36 -27.90
CA ASP A 224 19.31 8.80 -27.63
C ASP A 224 19.42 10.33 -27.58
N GLU A 225 18.56 11.08 -28.27
CA GLU A 225 18.47 12.54 -28.17
C GLU A 225 17.88 12.97 -26.81
N VAL A 226 16.79 12.34 -26.39
CA VAL A 226 16.14 12.63 -25.10
C VAL A 226 17.10 12.36 -23.92
N ARG A 227 17.92 11.30 -23.99
CA ARG A 227 18.93 10.97 -22.97
C ARG A 227 19.99 12.05 -22.75
N LYS A 228 20.18 12.98 -23.69
CA LYS A 228 21.07 14.13 -23.49
C LYS A 228 20.51 15.12 -22.47
N TYR A 229 19.20 15.16 -22.28
CA TYR A 229 18.51 16.18 -21.47
C TYR A 229 17.87 15.64 -20.20
N VAL A 230 17.44 14.37 -20.20
CA VAL A 230 16.76 13.75 -19.04
C VAL A 230 17.30 12.36 -18.74
N LEU A 231 17.30 11.99 -17.45
CA LEU A 231 17.67 10.66 -17.00
C LEU A 231 16.54 9.67 -17.35
N ILE A 232 16.84 8.72 -18.24
CA ILE A 232 15.99 7.56 -18.50
C ILE A 232 16.65 6.33 -17.87
N PRO A 233 15.96 5.57 -17.01
CA PRO A 233 16.52 4.36 -16.41
C PRO A 233 17.00 3.35 -17.46
N GLU A 234 18.16 2.74 -17.24
CA GLU A 234 18.79 1.82 -18.21
C GLU A 234 17.93 0.59 -18.56
N ASN A 235 17.08 0.13 -17.63
CA ASN A 235 16.12 -0.95 -17.92
C ASN A 235 15.07 -0.53 -18.96
N ILE A 236 14.68 0.75 -18.99
CA ILE A 236 13.74 1.29 -19.98
C ILE A 236 14.44 1.47 -21.33
N VAL A 237 15.68 1.97 -21.32
CA VAL A 237 16.49 2.12 -22.53
C VAL A 237 16.63 0.78 -23.25
N LYS A 238 16.98 -0.29 -22.52
CA LYS A 238 17.07 -1.65 -23.08
C LYS A 238 15.74 -2.09 -23.68
N GLY A 239 14.63 -1.91 -22.95
CA GLY A 239 13.31 -2.30 -23.41
C GLY A 239 12.90 -1.67 -24.74
N TYR A 240 13.28 -0.41 -25.01
CA TYR A 240 13.01 0.24 -26.29
C TYR A 240 13.96 -0.17 -27.41
N LYS A 241 15.24 -0.44 -27.08
CA LYS A 241 16.23 -0.89 -28.06
C LYS A 241 15.95 -2.32 -28.55
N ASP A 242 15.42 -3.18 -27.70
CA ASP A 242 15.07 -4.57 -28.06
C ASP A 242 13.78 -4.67 -28.91
N GLN A 243 13.00 -3.58 -29.03
CA GLN A 243 11.78 -3.50 -29.85
C GLN A 243 12.02 -2.91 -31.26
N SER A 244 13.21 -2.39 -31.53
CA SER A 244 13.61 -1.75 -32.79
C SER A 244 14.44 -2.69 -33.64
#